data_AF-A0A7X0X9N3-F1
#
_entry.id   AF-A0A7X0X9N3-F1
#
_cell.length_a   1.000
_cell.length_b   1.000
_cell.length_c   1.000
_cell.angle_alpha   90.00
_cell.angle_beta   90.00
_cell.angle_gamma   90.00
#
_symmetry.space_group_name_H-M   'P 1'
#
loop_
_entity.id
_entity.type
_entity.pdbx_description
1 polymer ?
#
loop_
_entity_poly.entity_id
_entity_poly.type
_entity_poly.pdbx_seq_one_letter_code
_entity_poly.pdbx_strand_id
1 'polypeptide(L)' 'MRDFLLRNIPDTTFAFMKDRADEANMSINKYMIAVLNQHAVLPEIYQMESKFSELVKTNIAVIDSNNQLNKQIIRIMEGE' A
#
# COMPACT_ATOMS: atom_id res chain seq x y z
N MET A 1 -23.79 4.96 -14.56
CA MET A 1 -23.08 5.66 -13.46
C MET A 1 -24.10 6.60 -12.83
N ARG A 2 -24.21 6.68 -11.50
CA ARG A 2 -25.10 7.65 -10.86
C ARG A 2 -24.34 8.97 -10.71
N ASP A 3 -24.97 10.06 -11.15
CA ASP A 3 -24.40 11.38 -10.98
C ASP A 3 -24.62 11.84 -9.54
N PHE A 4 -23.56 12.36 -8.93
CA PHE A 4 -23.60 12.91 -7.57
C PHE A 4 -23.21 14.38 -7.61
N LEU A 5 -24.05 15.22 -7.01
CA LEU A 5 -23.77 16.64 -6.84
C LEU A 5 -23.25 16.88 -5.42
N LEU A 6 -21.97 17.24 -5.33
CA LEU A 6 -21.38 17.75 -4.10
C LEU A 6 -21.77 19.23 -3.95
N ARG A 7 -22.47 19.55 -2.86
CA ARG A 7 -22.91 20.92 -2.54
C ARG A 7 -22.07 21.48 -1.39
N ASN A 8 -21.98 22.80 -1.31
CA ASN A 8 -21.33 23.53 -0.21
C ASN A 8 -19.86 23.14 0.01
N ILE A 9 -19.13 22.86 -1.07
CA ILE A 9 -17.68 22.70 -0.99
C ILE A 9 -17.10 24.08 -0.66
N PRO A 10 -16.27 24.23 0.40
CA PRO A 10 -15.58 25.50 0.67
C PRO A 10 -14.77 25.95 -0.54
N ASP A 11 -14.78 27.24 -0.85
CA ASP A 11 -14.09 27.80 -2.02
C ASP A 11 -12.60 27.47 -2.03
N THR A 12 -11.97 27.44 -0.85
CA THR A 12 -10.56 27.06 -0.69
C THR A 12 -10.31 25.60 -1.08
N THR A 13 -11.22 24.69 -0.73
CA THR A 13 -11.14 23.28 -1.10
C THR A 13 -11.38 23.09 -2.59
N PHE A 14 -12.35 23.80 -3.16
CA PHE A 14 -12.62 23.75 -4.60
C PHE A 14 -11.44 24.28 -5.42
N ALA A 15 -10.86 25.41 -5.01
CA ALA A 15 -9.68 25.98 -5.65
C ALA A 15 -8.49 25.00 -5.59
N PHE A 16 -8.21 24.43 -4.43
CA PHE A 16 -7.16 23.42 -4.28
C PHE A 16 -7.38 22.21 -5.20
N MET A 17 -8.61 21.66 -5.26
CA MET A 17 -8.92 20.54 -6.16
C MET A 17 -8.76 20.91 -7.63
N LYS A 18 -9.11 22.15 -8.00
CA LYS A 18 -8.93 22.65 -9.36
C LYS A 18 -7.46 22.75 -9.73
N ASP A 19 -6.63 23.35 -8.87
CA ASP A 19 -5.19 23.49 -9.10
C ASP A 19 -4.54 22.12 -9.31
N ARG A 20 -4.89 21.12 -8.48
CA ARG A 20 -4.38 19.76 -8.63
C ARG A 20 -4.88 19.05 -9.89
N ALA A 21 -6.12 19.32 -10.29
CA ALA A 21 -6.66 18.79 -11.54
C ALA A 21 -5.92 19.39 -12.75
N ASP A 22 -5.63 20.68 -12.71
CA ASP A 22 -4.87 21.39 -13.75
C ASP A 22 -3.41 20.89 -13.79
N GLU A 23 -2.74 20.69 -12.65
CA GLU A 23 -1.41 20.06 -12.55
C GLU A 23 -1.38 18.65 -13.19
N ALA A 24 -2.45 17.88 -13.00
CA ALA A 24 -2.59 16.54 -13.56
C ALA A 24 -3.08 16.53 -15.03
N ASN A 25 -3.36 17.71 -15.62
CA ASN A 25 -3.96 17.87 -16.95
C ASN A 25 -5.30 17.12 -17.09
N MET A 26 -6.17 17.26 -16.09
CA MET A 26 -7.46 16.58 -15.99
C MET A 26 -8.58 17.57 -15.69
N SER A 27 -9.81 17.25 -16.08
CA SER A 27 -10.98 17.99 -15.58
C SER A 27 -11.18 17.72 -14.09
N ILE A 28 -11.71 18.70 -13.36
CA ILE A 28 -11.94 18.58 -11.91
C ILE A 28 -12.81 17.37 -11.54
N ASN A 29 -13.83 17.05 -12.35
CA ASN A 29 -14.68 15.87 -12.13
C ASN A 29 -13.88 14.57 -12.29
N LYS A 30 -13.01 14.50 -13.30
CA LYS A 30 -12.17 13.32 -13.54
C LYS A 30 -11.14 13.14 -12.43
N TYR A 31 -10.55 14.25 -11.97
CA TYR A 31 -9.63 14.27 -10.84
C TYR A 31 -10.33 13.81 -9.55
N MET A 32 -11.53 14.31 -9.27
CA MET A 32 -12.32 13.91 -8.10
C MET A 32 -12.67 12.42 -8.09
N ILE A 33 -13.08 11.87 -9.24
CA ILE A 33 -13.31 10.43 -9.36
C ILE A 33 -12.02 9.64 -9.07
N ALA A 34 -10.88 10.09 -9.59
CA ALA A 34 -9.59 9.44 -9.35
C ALA A 34 -9.23 9.43 -7.86
N VAL A 35 -9.39 10.56 -7.18
CA VAL A 35 -9.13 10.68 -5.72
C VAL A 35 -10.08 9.80 -4.92
N LEU A 36 -11.38 9.78 -5.26
CA LEU A 36 -12.37 8.92 -4.57
C LEU A 36 -12.05 7.43 -4.77
N ASN A 37 -11.69 7.03 -5.99
CA ASN A 37 -11.29 5.66 -6.27
C ASN A 37 -10.01 5.29 -5.52
N GLN A 38 -9.02 6.19 -5.47
CA GLN A 38 -7.79 5.98 -4.72
C GLN A 38 -8.08 5.81 -3.22
N HIS A 39 -8.95 6.64 -2.64
CA HIS A 39 -9.36 6.49 -1.25
C HIS A 39 -10.12 5.20 -0.98
N ALA A 40 -10.94 4.73 -1.93
CA ALA A 40 -11.67 3.47 -1.80
C ALA A 40 -10.74 2.25 -1.75
N VAL A 41 -9.65 2.25 -2.52
CA VAL A 41 -8.68 1.14 -2.56
C VAL A 41 -7.52 1.28 -1.57
N LEU A 42 -7.34 2.47 -0.96
CA LEU A 42 -6.26 2.75 0.00
C LEU A 42 -6.17 1.72 1.15
N PRO A 43 -7.29 1.30 1.78
CA PRO A 43 -7.25 0.29 2.83
C PRO A 43 -6.75 -1.06 2.33
N GLU A 44 -7.09 -1.43 1.09
CA GLU A 44 -6.67 -2.69 0.47
C GLU A 44 -5.16 -2.69 0.20
N ILE A 45 -4.62 -1.55 -0.25
CA ILE A 45 -3.18 -1.34 -0.44
C ILE A 45 -2.44 -1.51 0.90
N TYR A 46 -2.90 -0.83 1.98
CA TYR A 46 -2.26 -0.96 3.29
C TYR A 46 -2.34 -2.39 3.86
N GLN A 47 -3.46 -3.09 3.66
CA GLN A 47 -3.57 -4.50 4.04
C GLN A 47 -2.61 -5.38 3.26
N MET A 48 -2.42 -5.10 1.96
CA MET A 48 -1.47 -5.84 1.12
C MET A 48 -0.02 -5.61 1.56
N GLU A 49 0.37 -4.37 1.87
CA GLU A 49 1.69 -4.04 2.40
C GLU A 49 1.96 -4.76 3.73
N SER A 50 0.97 -4.80 4.63
CA SER A 50 1.07 -5.54 5.90
C SER A 50 1.31 -7.03 5.67
N LYS A 51 0.52 -7.66 4.81
CA LYS A 51 0.67 -9.09 4.46
C LYS A 51 2.03 -9.38 3.83
N PHE A 52 2.52 -8.49 2.97
CA PHE A 52 3.83 -8.63 2.36
C PHE A 52 4.95 -8.54 3.41
N SER A 53 4.86 -7.60 4.36
CA SER A 53 5.80 -7.48 5.47
C SER A 53 5.83 -8.75 6.33
N GLU A 54 4.66 -9.31 6.64
CA GLU A 54 4.56 -10.57 7.37
C GLU A 54 5.20 -11.73 6.60
N LEU A 55 4.93 -11.87 5.31
CA LEU A 55 5.52 -12.91 4.47
C LEU A 55 7.06 -12.83 4.45
N VAL A 56 7.61 -11.62 4.32
CA VAL A 56 9.05 -11.40 4.36
C VAL A 56 9.64 -11.81 5.72
N LYS A 57 9.00 -11.43 6.83
CA LYS A 57 9.44 -11.81 8.18
C LYS A 57 9.43 -13.33 8.36
N THR A 58 8.36 -14.00 7.93
CA THR A 58 8.25 -15.46 8.01
C THR A 58 9.34 -16.14 7.18
N ASN A 59 9.59 -15.68 5.96
CA ASN A 59 10.64 -16.26 5.11
C ASN A 59 12.04 -16.10 5.73
N ILE A 60 12.35 -14.92 6.29
CA ILE A 60 13.63 -14.70 7.00
C ILE A 60 13.76 -15.65 8.20
N ALA A 61 12.70 -15.83 8.98
CA ALA A 61 12.71 -16.74 10.13
C ALA A 61 12.97 -18.20 9.72
N VAL A 62 12.37 -18.65 8.61
CA VAL A 62 12.60 -20.00 8.06
C VAL A 62 14.04 -20.16 7.59
N ILE A 63 14.59 -19.17 6.88
CA ILE A 63 16.00 -19.19 6.44
C ILE A 63 16.94 -19.26 7.65
N ASP A 64 16.69 -18.47 8.70
CA ASP A 64 17.52 -18.50 9.90
C ASP A 64 17.43 -19.85 10.62
N SER A 65 16.22 -20.40 10.77
CA SER A 65 16.00 -21.73 11.33
C SER A 65 16.75 -22.81 10.55
N ASN A 66 16.72 -22.76 9.22
CA ASN A 66 17.44 -23.71 8.37
C ASN A 66 18.96 -23.57 8.52
N ASN A 67 19.46 -22.33 8.63
CA ASN A 67 20.88 -22.07 8.88
C ASN A 67 21.32 -22.60 10.25
N GLN A 68 20.49 -22.45 11.29
CA GLN A 68 20.77 -23.00 12.62
C GLN A 68 20.81 -24.53 12.58
N LEU A 69 19.86 -25.18 11.90
CA LEU A 69 19.85 -26.62 11.73
C LEU A 69 21.09 -27.11 10.99
N ASN A 70 21.48 -26.46 9.89
CA ASN A 70 22.69 -26.81 9.16
C ASN A 70 23.95 -26.69 10.03
N LYS A 71 24.05 -25.66 10.87
CA LYS A 71 25.16 -25.52 11.83
C LYS A 71 25.17 -26.64 12.86
N GLN A 72 24.00 -27.08 13.34
CA GLN A 72 23.90 -28.22 14.25
C GLN A 72 24.35 -29.53 13.58
N ILE A 73 23.92 -29.76 12.33
CA ILE A 73 24.34 -30.93 11.54
C ILE A 73 25.86 -30.94 11.35
N ILE A 74 26.46 -29.79 11.00
CA ILE A 74 27.91 -29.67 10.81
C ILE A 74 28.65 -30.02 12.11
N ARG A 75 28.25 -29.48 13.26
CA ARG A 75 28.87 -29.81 14.57
C ARG A 75 28.84 -31.31 14.85
N ILE A 76 27.67 -31.93 14.66
CA ILE A 76 27.50 -33.38 14.84
C ILE A 76 28.42 -34.17 13.90
N MET A 77 28.57 -33.74 12.65
CA MET A 77 29.45 -34.39 11.68
C MET A 77 30.94 -34.21 12.01
N GLU A 78 31.31 -33.08 12.62
CA GLU A 78 32.67 -32.77 13.07
C GLU A 78 33.02 -33.43 14.41
N GLY A 79 32.05 -34.07 15.08
CA GLY A 79 32.24 -34.77 16.35
C GLY A 79 32.25 -33.85 17.58
N GLU A 80 31.75 -32.61 17.43
CA GLU A 80 31.41 -31.68 18.52
C GLU A 80 29.94 -31.84 18.95
#